data_AF-A0A2V7KP28-F1
#
_entry.id   AF-A0A2V7KP28-F1
#
_cell.length_a   1.000
_cell.length_b   1.000
_cell.length_c   1.000
_cell.angle_alpha   90.00
_cell.angle_beta   90.00
_cell.angle_gamma   90.00
#
_symmetry.space_group_name_H-M   'P 1'
#
loop_
_entity.id
_entity.type
_entity.pdbx_description
1 polymer ?
#
loop_
_entity_poly.entity_id
_entity_poly.type
_entity_poly.pdbx_seq_one_letter_code
_entity_poly.pdbx_strand_id
1 'polypeptide(L)'
;MRAYIAVAGALLLAACYHGPSVYTFDPVHRPTGVDADLRLEKTRVSGELLEVQDSALVVLTDSKRVVSVPLRGIRAGKFDKLGTLIVEGLDTRSAVVKLRPFSRFPAGLTPELRARLLAVYGQTEAQVVR
;
A
#
# COMPACT_ATOMS: atom_id res chain seq x y z
N MET A 1 -17.83 -39.99 52.98
CA MET A 1 -18.01 -38.53 53.15
C MET A 1 -17.13 -37.82 52.14
N ARG A 2 -17.74 -36.97 51.29
CA ARG A 2 -17.16 -35.77 50.62
C ARG A 2 -16.03 -36.07 49.62
N ALA A 3 -16.26 -36.15 48.30
CA ALA A 3 -16.65 -35.08 47.35
C ALA A 3 -15.82 -33.80 47.54
N TYR A 4 -15.56 -33.04 46.47
CA TYR A 4 -14.56 -31.97 46.32
C TYR A 4 -13.15 -32.57 46.11
N ILE A 5 -12.47 -32.45 44.96
CA ILE A 5 -12.19 -31.25 44.18
C ILE A 5 -12.08 -31.66 42.70
N ALA A 6 -13.19 -31.55 41.98
CA ALA A 6 -13.25 -31.69 40.52
C ALA A 6 -13.41 -30.30 39.86
N VAL A 7 -12.71 -29.28 40.35
CA VAL A 7 -12.94 -27.87 39.98
C VAL A 7 -11.61 -27.15 39.67
N ALA A 8 -10.78 -27.72 38.82
CA ALA A 8 -9.57 -27.03 38.32
C ALA A 8 -9.38 -27.10 36.79
N GLY A 9 -10.27 -27.79 36.06
CA GLY A 9 -10.10 -28.01 34.61
C GLY A 9 -10.87 -27.06 33.68
N ALA A 10 -11.79 -26.23 34.21
CA ALA A 10 -12.80 -25.57 33.37
C ALA A 10 -12.49 -24.10 33.00
N LEU A 11 -11.45 -23.48 33.55
CA LEU A 11 -11.21 -22.03 33.37
C LEU A 11 -10.19 -21.66 32.28
N LEU A 12 -9.56 -22.64 31.60
CA LEU A 12 -8.54 -22.36 30.58
C LEU A 12 -9.06 -22.26 29.13
N LEU A 13 -10.36 -22.47 28.89
CA LEU A 13 -10.92 -22.43 27.53
C LEU A 13 -11.55 -21.08 27.14
N ALA A 14 -11.63 -20.12 28.06
CA ALA A 14 -12.23 -18.80 27.77
C ALA A 14 -11.22 -17.76 27.25
N ALA A 15 -9.93 -18.09 27.16
CA ALA A 15 -8.89 -17.13 26.76
C ALA A 15 -8.67 -17.02 25.25
N CYS A 16 -9.31 -17.85 24.42
CA CYS A 16 -9.05 -17.90 22.97
C CYS A 16 -10.08 -17.15 22.11
N TYR A 17 -11.07 -16.45 22.68
CA TYR A 17 -12.20 -15.94 21.89
C TYR A 17 -12.30 -14.42 21.77
N HIS A 18 -11.30 -13.64 22.18
CA HIS A 18 -11.26 -12.18 21.99
C HIS A 18 -9.91 -11.73 21.41
N GLY A 19 -9.64 -12.15 20.17
CA GLY A 19 -8.72 -11.45 19.28
C GLY A 19 -9.53 -10.55 18.33
N PRO A 20 -9.00 -9.40 17.88
CA PRO A 20 -9.66 -8.61 16.85
C PRO A 20 -9.90 -9.51 15.63
N SER A 21 -11.17 -9.62 15.26
CA SER A 21 -11.62 -10.40 14.13
C SER A 21 -10.94 -9.92 12.85
N VAL A 22 -10.44 -10.86 12.05
CA VAL A 22 -9.80 -10.61 10.75
C VAL A 22 -10.76 -9.87 9.79
N TYR A 23 -12.06 -9.89 10.08
CA TYR A 23 -13.12 -9.20 9.32
C TYR A 23 -13.18 -7.68 9.57
N THR A 24 -12.46 -7.13 10.56
CA THR A 24 -12.38 -5.66 10.79
C THR A 24 -11.09 -5.02 10.28
N PHE A 25 -10.26 -5.78 9.54
CA PHE A 25 -9.08 -5.27 8.84
C PHE A 25 -9.38 -5.19 7.33
N ASP A 26 -9.66 -4.00 6.82
CA ASP A 26 -9.84 -3.72 5.39
C ASP A 26 -8.76 -4.28 4.44
N PRO A 27 -7.47 -4.44 4.84
CA PRO A 27 -6.45 -5.05 3.98
C PRO A 27 -6.75 -6.50 3.53
N VAL A 28 -7.74 -7.16 4.12
CA VAL A 28 -8.08 -8.57 3.85
C VAL A 28 -9.00 -8.72 2.64
N HIS A 29 -9.71 -7.66 2.23
CA HIS A 29 -10.73 -7.78 1.17
C HIS A 29 -10.20 -7.48 -0.23
N ARG A 30 -9.10 -6.72 -0.36
CA ARG A 30 -8.37 -6.54 -1.63
C ARG A 30 -6.89 -6.29 -1.34
N PRO A 31 -5.95 -6.98 -2.00
CA PRO A 31 -4.53 -6.67 -1.91
C PRO A 31 -4.25 -5.38 -2.71
N THR A 32 -4.80 -4.25 -2.28
CA THR A 32 -4.60 -2.94 -2.91
C THR A 32 -3.57 -2.13 -2.13
N GLY A 33 -2.75 -1.39 -2.86
CA GLY A 33 -1.91 -0.36 -2.26
C GLY A 33 -2.72 0.82 -1.74
N VAL A 34 -2.06 1.71 -1.01
CA VAL A 34 -2.62 2.99 -0.58
C VAL A 34 -2.93 3.89 -1.77
N ASP A 35 -4.04 4.62 -1.73
CA ASP A 35 -4.35 5.64 -2.74
C ASP A 35 -3.41 6.84 -2.58
N ALA A 36 -2.82 7.25 -3.69
CA ALA A 36 -1.90 8.36 -3.80
C ALA A 36 -2.52 9.49 -4.61
N ASP A 37 -2.27 10.71 -4.17
CA ASP A 37 -2.59 11.95 -4.86
C ASP A 37 -1.32 12.79 -4.99
N LEU A 38 -0.76 12.77 -6.19
CA LEU A 38 0.54 13.34 -6.53
C LEU A 38 0.34 14.59 -7.39
N ARG A 39 0.78 15.73 -6.86
CA ARG A 39 0.79 17.00 -7.57
C ARG A 39 2.16 17.21 -8.19
N LEU A 40 2.21 17.29 -9.50
CA LEU A 40 3.37 17.73 -10.28
C LEU A 40 3.17 19.19 -10.69
N GLU A 41 4.09 19.74 -11.48
CA GLU A 41 4.00 21.13 -11.94
C GLU A 41 2.77 21.39 -12.82
N LYS A 42 2.53 20.54 -13.82
CA LYS A 42 1.49 20.76 -14.84
C LYS A 42 0.33 19.78 -14.74
N THR A 43 0.45 18.76 -13.89
CA THR A 43 -0.50 17.66 -13.85
C THR A 43 -0.67 17.12 -12.44
N ARG A 44 -1.75 16.36 -12.27
CA ARG A 44 -2.09 15.64 -11.04
C ARG A 44 -2.27 14.17 -11.41
N VAL A 45 -1.62 13.30 -10.66
CA VAL A 45 -1.76 11.85 -10.79
C VAL A 45 -2.44 11.33 -9.53
N SER A 46 -3.59 10.70 -9.70
CA SER A 46 -4.36 10.09 -8.62
C SER A 46 -4.63 8.62 -8.92
N GLY A 47 -4.51 7.76 -7.90
CA GLY A 47 -4.78 6.33 -8.00
C GLY A 47 -3.97 5.51 -7.01
N GLU A 48 -3.97 4.20 -7.19
CA GLU A 48 -3.37 3.23 -6.27
C GLU A 48 -1.84 3.19 -6.39
N LEU A 49 -1.13 3.22 -5.25
CA LEU A 49 0.32 3.03 -5.20
C LEU A 49 0.70 1.56 -5.40
N LEU A 50 1.28 1.25 -6.56
CA LEU A 50 1.68 -0.10 -6.92
C LEU A 50 3.03 -0.50 -6.32
N GLU A 51 4.03 0.36 -6.49
CA GLU A 51 5.42 0.08 -6.12
C GLU A 51 6.12 1.41 -5.77
N VAL A 52 7.00 1.36 -4.77
CA VAL A 52 7.90 2.47 -4.41
C VAL A 52 9.33 2.10 -4.78
N GLN A 53 9.84 2.75 -5.83
CA GLN A 53 11.24 2.62 -6.26
C GLN A 53 12.08 3.74 -5.63
N ASP A 54 13.40 3.64 -5.76
CA ASP A 54 14.31 4.62 -5.14
C ASP A 54 14.20 6.03 -5.75
N SER A 55 13.75 6.14 -7.00
CA SER A 55 13.63 7.42 -7.72
C SER A 55 12.24 7.73 -8.26
N ALA A 56 11.28 6.81 -8.12
CA ALA A 56 9.94 6.94 -8.70
C ALA A 56 8.87 6.18 -7.90
N LEU A 57 7.63 6.63 -8.04
CA LEU A 57 6.43 5.92 -7.59
C LEU A 57 5.72 5.32 -8.81
N VAL A 58 5.38 4.03 -8.76
CA VAL A 58 4.53 3.40 -9.76
C VAL A 58 3.09 3.48 -9.27
N VAL A 59 2.21 4.07 -10.07
CA VAL A 59 0.80 4.31 -9.71
C VAL A 59 -0.10 3.69 -10.77
N LEU A 60 -1.16 3.02 -10.32
CA LEU A 60 -2.29 2.66 -11.16
C LEU A 60 -3.32 3.78 -11.06
N THR A 61 -3.44 4.58 -12.10
CA THR A 61 -4.34 5.73 -12.10
C THR A 61 -5.82 5.30 -12.02
N ASP A 62 -6.68 6.23 -11.62
CA ASP A 62 -8.13 6.04 -11.66
C ASP A 62 -8.65 5.70 -13.07
N SER A 63 -7.97 6.21 -14.09
CA SER A 63 -8.19 5.90 -15.52
C SER A 63 -7.62 4.55 -15.98
N LYS A 64 -7.20 3.68 -15.04
CA LYS A 64 -6.67 2.33 -15.29
C LYS A 64 -5.40 2.32 -16.14
N ARG A 65 -4.49 3.26 -15.88
CA ARG A 65 -3.17 3.34 -16.52
C ARG A 65 -2.07 3.13 -15.48
N VAL A 66 -1.09 2.29 -15.79
CA VAL A 66 0.13 2.15 -15.01
C VAL A 66 1.10 3.24 -15.44
N VAL A 67 1.46 4.12 -14.50
CA VAL A 67 2.37 5.24 -14.72
C VAL A 67 3.54 5.20 -13.74
N SER A 68 4.69 5.69 -14.18
CA SER A 68 5.85 5.92 -13.33
C SER A 68 6.01 7.43 -13.10
N VAL A 69 6.01 7.85 -11.84
CA VAL A 69 6.08 9.24 -11.43
C VAL A 69 7.43 9.49 -10.73
N PRO A 70 8.38 10.18 -11.37
CA PRO A 70 9.67 10.48 -10.76
C PRO A 70 9.50 11.33 -9.49
N LEU A 71 10.14 10.93 -8.39
CA LEU A 71 10.04 11.63 -7.11
C LEU A 71 10.43 13.11 -7.21
N ARG A 72 11.43 13.41 -8.04
CA ARG A 72 11.93 14.78 -8.28
C ARG A 72 10.89 15.71 -8.92
N GLY A 73 9.89 15.15 -9.61
CA GLY A 73 8.81 15.93 -10.25
C GLY A 73 7.60 16.15 -9.34
N ILE A 74 7.57 15.52 -8.16
CA ILE A 74 6.43 15.60 -7.23
C ILE A 74 6.61 16.82 -6.32
N ARG A 75 5.71 17.79 -6.46
CA ARG A 75 5.65 18.97 -5.59
C ARG A 75 4.95 18.69 -4.27
N ALA A 76 3.93 17.85 -4.29
CA ALA A 76 3.26 17.36 -3.10
C ALA A 76 2.68 15.97 -3.34
N GLY A 77 2.83 15.05 -2.38
CA GLY A 77 2.26 13.71 -2.41
C GLY A 77 1.47 13.44 -1.14
N LYS A 78 0.15 13.31 -1.29
CA LYS A 78 -0.77 12.90 -0.22
C LYS A 78 -1.15 11.44 -0.42
N PHE A 79 -1.18 10.69 0.67
CA PHE A 79 -1.49 9.27 0.66
C PHE A 79 -2.62 9.01 1.65
N ASP A 80 -3.58 8.19 1.26
CA ASP A 80 -4.72 7.87 2.12
C ASP A 80 -4.23 7.30 3.46
N LYS A 81 -4.88 7.73 4.56
CA LYS A 81 -4.54 7.38 5.96
C LYS A 81 -3.14 7.78 6.45
N LEU A 82 -2.22 8.19 5.57
CA LEU A 82 -0.85 8.59 5.91
C LEU A 82 -0.61 10.09 5.84
N GLY A 83 -1.49 10.83 5.17
CA GLY A 83 -1.40 12.28 4.99
C GLY A 83 -0.38 12.69 3.94
N THR A 84 0.12 13.92 4.03
CA THR A 84 1.13 14.45 3.11
C THR A 84 2.51 13.97 3.54
N LEU A 85 3.17 13.16 2.71
CA LEU A 85 4.49 12.61 2.99
C LEU A 85 5.59 13.13 2.06
N ILE A 86 5.21 13.62 0.87
CA ILE A 86 6.15 14.24 -0.07
C ILE A 86 5.78 15.70 -0.19
N VAL A 87 6.76 16.58 -0.04
CA VAL A 87 6.65 18.03 -0.24
C VAL A 87 7.94 18.50 -0.91
N GLU A 88 7.80 19.38 -1.91
CA GLU A 88 8.92 20.02 -2.59
C GLU A 88 9.91 20.64 -1.60
N GLY A 89 11.21 20.43 -1.85
CA GLY A 89 12.27 20.95 -1.00
C GLY A 89 12.56 20.13 0.27
N LEU A 90 11.77 19.09 0.57
CA LEU A 90 12.06 18.16 1.67
C LEU A 90 12.72 16.87 1.18
N ASP A 91 13.51 16.24 2.06
CA ASP A 91 14.10 14.93 1.79
C ASP A 91 13.02 13.85 1.67
N THR A 92 12.91 13.29 0.48
CA THR A 92 11.94 12.26 0.13
C THR A 92 12.35 10.86 0.59
N ARG A 93 13.60 10.66 1.06
CA ARG A 93 14.09 9.34 1.47
C ARG A 93 13.28 8.74 2.63
N SER A 94 12.98 9.56 3.63
CA SER A 94 12.14 9.15 4.77
C SER A 94 10.72 8.77 4.31
N ALA A 95 10.16 9.52 3.36
CA ALA A 95 8.86 9.24 2.76
C ALA A 95 8.88 7.92 1.98
N VAL A 96 9.91 7.67 1.17
CA VAL A 96 10.08 6.41 0.41
C VAL A 96 10.10 5.19 1.34
N VAL A 97 10.88 5.23 2.42
CA VAL A 97 10.95 4.14 3.41
C VAL A 97 9.60 3.93 4.07
N LYS A 98 8.91 5.02 4.43
CA LYS A 98 7.59 4.95 5.06
C LYS A 98 6.50 4.43 4.11
N LEU A 99 6.54 4.78 2.82
CA LEU A 99 5.53 4.43 1.83
C LEU A 99 5.63 3.00 1.31
N ARG A 100 6.84 2.45 1.19
CA ARG A 100 7.09 1.13 0.63
C ARG A 100 6.18 0.01 1.18
N PRO A 101 6.00 -0.15 2.51
CA PRO A 101 5.12 -1.19 3.06
C PRO A 101 3.63 -1.00 2.74
N PHE A 102 3.21 0.19 2.31
CA PHE A 102 1.81 0.49 1.95
C PHE A 102 1.53 0.37 0.45
N SER A 103 2.54 0.11 -0.37
CA SER A 103 2.34 -0.19 -1.79
C SER A 103 1.77 -1.60 -1.98
N ARG A 104 1.10 -1.85 -3.11
CA ARG A 104 0.61 -3.21 -3.42
C ARG A 104 1.72 -4.24 -3.52
N PHE A 105 2.89 -3.83 -4.01
CA PHE A 105 4.07 -4.68 -4.18
C PHE A 105 5.26 -4.12 -3.38
N PRO A 106 5.31 -4.28 -2.04
CA PRO A 106 6.38 -3.73 -1.21
C PRO A 106 7.78 -4.26 -1.53
N ALA A 107 7.84 -5.50 -2.04
CA ALA A 107 9.07 -6.15 -2.51
C ALA A 107 9.44 -5.76 -3.95
N GLY A 108 8.64 -4.91 -4.59
CA GLY A 108 8.80 -4.52 -5.99
C GLY A 108 8.05 -5.40 -6.98
N LEU A 109 7.94 -4.90 -8.21
CA LEU A 109 7.38 -5.63 -9.34
C LEU A 109 8.49 -6.36 -10.09
N THR A 110 8.50 -7.71 -10.05
CA THR A 110 9.39 -8.48 -10.93
C THR A 110 9.09 -8.17 -12.40
N PRO A 111 10.05 -8.33 -13.32
CA PRO A 111 9.84 -8.06 -14.75
C PRO A 111 8.63 -8.82 -15.33
N GLU A 112 8.45 -10.08 -14.95
CA GLU A 112 7.36 -10.94 -15.43
C GLU A 112 6.00 -10.46 -14.89
N LEU A 113 5.94 -10.11 -13.60
CA LEU A 113 4.73 -9.58 -12.98
C LEU A 113 4.36 -8.21 -13.53
N ARG A 114 5.36 -7.35 -13.78
CA ARG A 114 5.19 -6.05 -14.43
C ARG A 114 4.61 -6.22 -15.84
N ALA A 115 5.16 -7.13 -16.64
CA ALA A 115 4.66 -7.39 -17.99
C ALA A 115 3.20 -7.88 -17.97
N ARG A 116 2.87 -8.81 -17.06
CA ARG A 116 1.48 -9.28 -16.88
C ARG A 116 0.54 -8.16 -16.44
N LEU A 117 0.97 -7.35 -15.48
CA LEU A 117 0.19 -6.21 -14.99
C LEU A 117 -0.10 -5.22 -16.11
N LEU A 118 0.92 -4.85 -16.87
CA LEU A 118 0.78 -3.93 -18.00
C LEU A 118 -0.17 -4.51 -19.07
N ALA A 119 -0.02 -5.80 -19.41
CA ALA A 119 -0.88 -6.48 -20.37
C ALA A 119 -2.37 -6.48 -19.96
N VAL A 120 -2.67 -6.67 -18.66
CA VAL A 120 -4.05 -6.58 -18.13
C VAL A 120 -4.67 -5.19 -18.39
N TYR A 121 -3.86 -4.14 -18.39
CA TYR A 121 -4.28 -2.77 -18.68
C TYR A 121 -4.03 -2.34 -20.13
N GLY A 122 -3.74 -3.28 -21.04
CA GLY A 122 -3.50 -2.99 -22.45
C GLY A 122 -2.23 -2.17 -22.72
N GLN A 123 -1.24 -2.24 -21.83
CA GLN A 123 0.03 -1.55 -21.93
C GLN A 123 1.19 -2.53 -22.18
N THR A 124 2.20 -2.07 -22.89
CA THR A 124 3.50 -2.75 -23.03
C THR A 124 4.56 -2.15 -22.12
N GLU A 125 4.40 -0.87 -21.74
CA GLU A 125 5.29 -0.14 -20.85
C GLU A 125 4.52 0.82 -19.93
N ALA A 126 5.14 1.15 -18.79
CA ALA A 126 4.63 2.17 -17.89
C ALA A 126 4.99 3.56 -18.43
N GLN A 127 3.98 4.42 -18.59
CA GLN A 127 4.20 5.79 -19.06
C GLN A 127 4.90 6.60 -17.97
N VAL A 128 6.01 7.27 -18.31
CA VAL A 128 6.68 8.19 -17.38
C VAL A 128 5.99 9.55 -17.43
N VAL A 129 5.51 10.02 -16.28
CA VAL A 129 4.86 11.33 -16.14
C VAL A 129 5.91 12.37 -15.73
N ARG A 130 5.83 13.57 -16.31
CA ARG A 130 6.74 14.70 -16.04
C ARG A 130 5.94 15.95 -15.69
#